data_AF-A0A7Y2NVV8-F1
#
_entry.id   AF-A0A7Y2NVV8-F1
#
_cell.length_a   1.000
_cell.length_b   1.000
_cell.length_c   1.000
_cell.angle_alpha   90.00
_cell.angle_beta   90.00
_cell.angle_gamma   90.00
#
_symmetry.space_group_name_H-M   'P 1'
#
loop_
_entity.id
_entity.type
_entity.pdbx_description
1 polymer ?
#
loop_
_entity_poly.entity_id
_entity_poly.type
_entity_poly.pdbx_seq_one_letter_code
_entity_poly.pdbx_strand_id
1 'polypeptide(L)'
;MTRIFSRLLRRGMRRPLLTATALFLLVAWVLSVVFYFFEVRAGSHAPYDSYLSTIRGILILVLSGFDVEPPTSVGAFICGYLLMASGIVYIGIFTAIIAAGFIEFRLRRGITVGQVNFRDHILLCGWVRRSAQIIDQLFASDLRVHAPVVMISP
;
A
#
# COMPACT_ATOMS: atom_id res chain seq x y z
N MET A 1 -8.30 -12.63 17.90
CA MET A 1 -7.08 -12.22 17.17
C MET A 1 -7.30 -11.84 15.70
N THR A 2 -8.30 -12.38 14.99
CA THR A 2 -8.55 -12.09 13.54
C THR A 2 -9.48 -10.89 13.24
N ARG A 3 -10.37 -10.51 14.17
CA ARG A 3 -11.47 -9.56 13.86
C ARG A 3 -11.13 -8.07 13.92
N ILE A 4 -10.07 -7.68 14.62
CA ILE A 4 -9.69 -6.26 14.78
C ILE A 4 -8.81 -5.80 13.60
N PHE A 5 -7.86 -6.66 13.19
CA PHE A 5 -7.00 -6.43 12.03
C PHE A 5 -7.81 -6.23 10.74
N SER A 6 -8.88 -7.01 10.55
CA SER A 6 -9.77 -6.86 9.39
C SER A 6 -10.67 -5.63 9.41
N ARG A 7 -10.89 -4.97 10.57
CA ARG A 7 -11.84 -3.85 10.70
C ARG A 7 -11.19 -2.49 10.46
N LEU A 8 -9.94 -2.30 10.91
CA LEU A 8 -9.18 -1.07 10.69
C LEU A 8 -8.63 -0.98 9.26
N LEU A 9 -8.11 -2.09 8.71
CA LEU A 9 -7.71 -2.18 7.31
C LEU A 9 -8.90 -1.90 6.35
N ARG A 10 -10.14 -2.18 6.79
CA ARG A 10 -11.35 -2.09 5.95
C ARG A 10 -11.97 -0.71 5.81
N ARG A 11 -11.67 0.29 6.66
CA ARG A 11 -12.35 1.60 6.59
C ARG A 11 -11.47 2.76 6.11
N GLY A 12 -10.18 2.79 6.46
CA GLY A 12 -9.25 3.84 5.99
C GLY A 12 -8.54 3.46 4.68
N MET A 13 -8.03 2.23 4.59
CA MET A 13 -7.11 1.83 3.51
C MET A 13 -7.80 1.18 2.30
N ARG A 14 -9.05 0.71 2.48
CA ARG A 14 -9.83 0.11 1.40
C ARG A 14 -10.22 1.08 0.29
N ARG A 15 -10.60 2.32 0.62
CA ARG A 15 -11.01 3.30 -0.39
C ARG A 15 -9.87 3.67 -1.34
N PRO A 16 -8.69 4.12 -0.87
CA PRO A 16 -7.59 4.49 -1.77
C PRO A 16 -7.04 3.29 -2.56
N LEU A 17 -6.99 2.10 -1.95
CA LEU A 17 -6.57 0.88 -2.64
C LEU A 17 -7.59 0.41 -3.69
N LEU A 18 -8.88 0.43 -3.36
CA LEU A 18 -9.95 0.08 -4.32
C LEU A 18 -10.01 1.10 -5.46
N THR A 19 -9.82 2.39 -5.19
CA THR A 19 -9.76 3.41 -6.25
C THR A 19 -8.51 3.25 -7.12
N ALA A 20 -7.34 2.95 -6.54
CA ALA A 20 -6.12 2.73 -7.31
C ALA A 20 -6.18 1.46 -8.17
N THR A 21 -6.70 0.36 -7.61
CA THR A 21 -6.93 -0.89 -8.36
C THR A 21 -7.98 -0.71 -9.46
N ALA A 22 -9.10 -0.03 -9.18
CA ALA A 22 -10.12 0.25 -10.20
C ALA A 22 -9.60 1.18 -11.31
N LEU A 23 -8.82 2.20 -10.97
CA LEU A 23 -8.21 3.11 -11.95
C LEU A 23 -7.20 2.37 -12.83
N PHE A 24 -6.37 1.50 -12.24
CA PHE A 24 -5.45 0.65 -13.00
C PHE A 24 -6.20 -0.29 -13.95
N LEU A 25 -7.27 -0.94 -13.50
CA LEU A 25 -8.09 -1.81 -14.36
C LEU A 25 -8.77 -1.02 -15.49
N LEU A 26 -9.25 0.19 -15.22
CA LEU A 26 -9.85 1.07 -16.24
C LEU A 26 -8.80 1.48 -17.29
N VAL A 27 -7.61 1.92 -16.84
CA VAL A 27 -6.51 2.27 -17.74
C VAL A 27 -6.06 1.07 -18.58
N ALA A 28 -5.91 -0.11 -17.95
CA ALA A 28 -5.56 -1.34 -18.67
C ALA A 28 -6.63 -1.74 -19.68
N TRP A 29 -7.91 -1.58 -19.34
CA TRP A 29 -9.03 -1.86 -20.25
C TRP A 29 -9.05 -0.89 -21.44
N VAL A 30 -8.90 0.41 -21.19
CA VAL A 30 -8.85 1.43 -22.25
C VAL A 30 -7.65 1.19 -23.18
N LEU A 31 -6.47 0.95 -22.61
CA LEU A 31 -5.26 0.65 -23.39
C LEU A 31 -5.42 -0.64 -24.19
N SER A 32 -6.05 -1.68 -23.62
CA SER A 32 -6.32 -2.94 -24.33
C SER A 32 -7.29 -2.76 -25.51
N VAL A 33 -8.35 -1.95 -25.35
CA VAL A 33 -9.27 -1.63 -26.45
C VAL A 33 -8.57 -0.83 -27.55
N VAL A 34 -7.76 0.16 -27.16
CA VAL A 34 -6.98 0.98 -28.11
C VAL A 34 -5.99 0.11 -28.88
N PHE A 35 -5.30 -0.81 -28.21
CA PHE A 35 -4.36 -1.75 -28.83
C PHE A 35 -5.06 -2.63 -29.88
N TYR A 36 -6.20 -3.22 -29.53
CA TYR A 36 -7.01 -4.04 -30.45
C TYR A 36 -7.42 -3.26 -31.72
N PHE A 37 -7.86 -2.01 -31.57
CA PHE A 37 -8.23 -1.17 -32.71
C PHE A 37 -7.04 -0.86 -33.64
N PHE A 38 -5.84 -0.65 -33.08
CA PHE A 38 -4.63 -0.41 -33.86
C PHE A 38 -4.10 -1.67 -34.56
N GLU A 39 -4.24 -2.82 -33.93
CA GLU A 39 -3.73 -4.10 -34.42
C GLU A 39 -4.63 -4.71 -35.52
N VAL A 40 -5.95 -4.59 -35.39
CA VAL A 40 -6.92 -4.94 -36.45
C VAL A 40 -6.68 -4.12 -37.72
N ARG A 41 -6.20 -2.88 -37.58
CA ARG A 41 -5.88 -1.99 -38.72
C ARG A 41 -4.57 -2.37 -39.43
N ALA A 42 -3.67 -3.08 -38.75
CA ALA A 42 -2.30 -3.34 -39.21
C ALA A 42 -2.14 -4.67 -39.97
N GLY A 43 -3.20 -5.49 -40.06
CA GLY A 43 -3.16 -6.79 -40.72
C GLY A 43 -2.53 -7.86 -39.82
N SER A 44 -3.38 -8.63 -39.14
CA SER A 44 -2.98 -9.53 -38.07
C SER A 44 -2.01 -10.63 -38.51
N HIS A 45 -0.89 -10.74 -37.80
CA HIS A 45 -0.19 -12.00 -37.59
C HIS A 45 -0.38 -12.41 -36.12
N ALA A 46 -0.55 -13.72 -35.87
CA ALA A 46 -0.56 -14.29 -34.52
C ALA A 46 0.62 -13.72 -33.70
N PRO A 47 0.40 -13.26 -32.45
CA PRO A 47 -0.51 -13.83 -31.44
C PRO A 47 -1.81 -13.05 -31.10
N TYR A 48 -2.15 -11.98 -31.81
CA TYR A 48 -3.21 -11.04 -31.39
C TYR A 48 -4.57 -11.23 -32.08
N ASP A 49 -4.81 -12.41 -32.64
CA ASP A 49 -6.01 -12.73 -33.46
C ASP A 49 -7.33 -12.84 -32.68
N SER A 50 -7.30 -12.89 -31.34
CA SER A 50 -8.50 -13.10 -30.52
C SER A 50 -8.44 -12.33 -29.21
N TYR A 51 -9.59 -11.85 -28.71
CA TYR A 51 -9.68 -11.06 -27.48
C TYR A 51 -9.01 -11.74 -26.26
N LEU A 52 -9.18 -13.05 -26.12
CA LEU A 52 -8.55 -13.83 -25.06
C LEU A 52 -7.02 -13.93 -25.23
N SER A 53 -6.53 -14.00 -26.47
CA SER A 53 -5.10 -14.06 -26.76
C SER A 53 -4.44 -12.69 -26.58
N THR A 54 -5.13 -11.59 -26.89
CA THR A 54 -4.70 -10.23 -26.59
C THR A 54 -4.54 -10.01 -25.07
N ILE A 55 -5.51 -10.43 -24.26
CA ILE A 55 -5.40 -10.34 -22.80
C ILE A 55 -4.20 -11.14 -22.28
N ARG A 56 -4.01 -12.37 -22.77
CA ARG A 56 -2.88 -13.20 -22.39
C ARG A 56 -1.54 -12.56 -22.79
N GLY A 57 -1.45 -12.06 -24.02
CA GLY A 57 -0.26 -11.39 -24.53
C GLY A 57 0.07 -10.12 -23.74
N ILE A 58 -0.95 -9.34 -23.37
CA ILE A 58 -0.81 -8.18 -22.50
C ILE A 58 -0.31 -8.58 -21.11
N LEU A 59 -0.85 -9.64 -20.51
CA LEU A 59 -0.38 -10.11 -19.20
C LEU A 59 1.09 -10.50 -19.26
N ILE A 60 1.48 -11.31 -20.25
CA ILE A 60 2.87 -11.72 -20.45
C ILE A 60 3.76 -10.51 -20.72
N LEU A 61 3.31 -9.55 -21.52
CA LEU A 61 4.03 -8.30 -21.76
C LEU A 61 4.18 -7.51 -20.46
N VAL A 62 3.15 -7.33 -19.65
CA VAL A 62 3.24 -6.57 -18.39
C VAL A 62 4.16 -7.26 -17.36
N LEU A 63 4.18 -8.60 -17.35
CA LEU A 63 4.95 -9.39 -16.39
C LEU A 63 6.41 -9.63 -16.82
N SER A 64 6.65 -9.89 -18.11
CA SER A 64 7.96 -10.28 -18.68
C SER A 64 8.58 -9.17 -19.54
N GLY A 65 7.77 -8.38 -20.23
CA GLY A 65 8.18 -7.18 -20.99
C GLY A 65 8.61 -7.41 -22.43
N PHE A 66 9.05 -8.62 -22.79
CA PHE A 66 9.56 -8.90 -24.13
C PHE A 66 9.19 -10.28 -24.69
N ASP A 67 8.37 -11.07 -23.99
CA ASP A 67 8.06 -12.47 -24.35
C ASP A 67 6.97 -12.62 -25.44
N VAL A 68 6.53 -11.55 -26.08
CA VAL A 68 5.53 -11.58 -27.16
C VAL A 68 6.06 -10.85 -28.39
N GLU A 69 5.63 -11.27 -29.58
CA GLU A 69 6.03 -10.58 -30.82
C GLU A 69 5.81 -9.07 -30.70
N PRO A 70 6.82 -8.26 -31.08
CA PRO A 70 6.72 -6.82 -31.01
C PRO A 70 5.60 -6.36 -31.97
N PRO A 71 4.71 -5.47 -31.50
CA PRO A 71 3.63 -4.99 -32.34
C PRO A 71 4.18 -4.28 -33.57
N THR A 72 3.61 -4.59 -34.74
CA THR A 72 4.04 -4.04 -36.04
C THR A 72 3.70 -2.56 -36.20
N SER A 73 2.73 -2.07 -35.43
CA SER A 73 2.27 -0.67 -35.44
C SER A 73 2.96 0.18 -34.39
N VAL A 74 3.46 1.35 -34.80
CA VAL A 74 4.06 2.37 -33.92
C VAL A 74 3.10 2.76 -32.78
N GLY A 75 1.79 2.81 -33.05
CA GLY A 75 0.78 3.13 -32.04
C GLY A 75 0.65 2.07 -30.95
N ALA A 76 0.72 0.80 -31.34
CA ALA A 76 0.70 -0.32 -30.41
C ALA A 76 2.00 -0.38 -29.59
N PHE A 77 3.16 -0.06 -30.17
CA PHE A 77 4.43 0.01 -29.43
C PHE A 77 4.38 1.03 -28.27
N ILE A 78 3.85 2.24 -28.53
CA ILE A 78 3.69 3.28 -27.50
C ILE A 78 2.70 2.82 -26.41
N CYS A 79 1.57 2.22 -26.81
CA CYS A 79 0.57 1.72 -25.86
C CYS A 79 1.15 0.61 -24.97
N GLY A 80 1.96 -0.29 -25.54
CA GLY A 80 2.64 -1.36 -24.80
C GLY A 80 3.60 -0.80 -23.76
N TYR A 81 4.42 0.19 -24.12
CA TYR A 81 5.34 0.84 -23.19
C TYR A 81 4.61 1.58 -22.04
N LEU A 82 3.52 2.29 -22.36
CA LEU A 82 2.69 2.94 -21.34
C LEU A 82 2.06 1.92 -20.40
N LEU A 83 1.62 0.78 -20.93
CA LEU A 83 1.04 -0.29 -20.14
C LEU A 83 2.07 -0.92 -19.20
N MET A 84 3.29 -1.18 -19.69
CA MET A 84 4.43 -1.63 -18.87
C MET A 84 4.71 -0.65 -17.73
N ALA A 85 4.85 0.64 -18.05
CA ALA A 85 5.11 1.68 -17.06
C ALA A 85 3.99 1.74 -16.00
N SER A 86 2.73 1.63 -16.42
CA SER A 86 1.59 1.62 -15.50
C SER A 86 1.60 0.42 -14.55
N GLY A 87 2.00 -0.76 -15.04
CA GLY A 87 2.13 -1.98 -14.23
C GLY A 87 3.18 -1.84 -13.14
N ILE A 88 4.36 -1.32 -13.48
CA ILE A 88 5.46 -1.09 -12.53
C ILE A 88 5.03 -0.10 -11.44
N VAL A 89 4.42 1.02 -11.84
CA VAL A 89 3.90 2.03 -10.91
C VAL A 89 2.85 1.42 -9.96
N TYR A 90 1.94 0.61 -10.50
CA TYR A 90 0.90 -0.04 -9.71
C TYR A 90 1.47 -1.01 -8.66
N ILE A 91 2.43 -1.85 -9.03
CA ILE A 91 3.09 -2.79 -8.09
C ILE A 91 3.84 -2.02 -6.99
N GLY A 92 4.48 -0.90 -7.34
CA GLY A 92 5.15 -0.03 -6.38
C GLY A 92 4.18 0.54 -5.33
N ILE A 93 3.06 1.11 -5.79
CA ILE A 93 2.01 1.64 -4.91
C ILE A 93 1.41 0.52 -4.06
N PHE A 94 1.12 -0.63 -4.65
CA PHE A 94 0.56 -1.78 -3.95
C PHE A 94 1.47 -2.24 -2.79
N THR A 95 2.77 -2.34 -3.06
CA THR A 95 3.77 -2.73 -2.07
C THR A 95 3.90 -1.67 -0.97
N ALA A 96 3.93 -0.39 -1.33
CA ALA A 96 4.01 0.72 -0.39
C ALA A 96 2.83 0.73 0.60
N ILE A 97 1.62 0.45 0.12
CA ILE A 97 0.42 0.38 0.96
C ILE A 97 0.51 -0.78 1.96
N ILE A 98 0.98 -1.95 1.52
CA ILE A 98 1.19 -3.11 2.41
C ILE A 98 2.24 -2.79 3.47
N ALA A 99 3.36 -2.19 3.08
CA ALA A 99 4.41 -1.78 3.99
C ALA A 99 3.92 -0.76 5.03
N ALA A 100 3.17 0.26 4.60
CA ALA A 100 2.57 1.26 5.49
C ALA A 100 1.62 0.61 6.51
N GLY A 101 0.79 -0.34 6.07
CA GLY A 101 -0.07 -1.11 6.97
C GLY A 101 0.72 -1.95 7.99
N PHE A 102 1.84 -2.54 7.59
CA PHE A 102 2.72 -3.28 8.51
C PHE A 102 3.38 -2.36 9.53
N ILE A 103 3.85 -1.18 9.11
CA ILE A 103 4.42 -0.16 10.00
C ILE A 103 3.38 0.28 11.03
N GLU A 104 2.16 0.61 10.59
CA GLU A 104 1.08 1.02 11.49
C GLU A 104 0.75 -0.08 12.51
N PHE A 105 0.72 -1.34 12.06
CA PHE A 105 0.51 -2.49 12.94
C PHE A 105 1.63 -2.66 13.98
N ARG A 106 2.89 -2.43 13.60
CA ARG A 106 4.04 -2.49 14.52
C ARG A 106 4.00 -1.34 15.53
N LEU A 107 3.71 -0.11 15.10
CA LEU A 107 3.54 1.04 15.99
C LEU A 107 2.43 0.81 17.02
N ARG A 108 1.25 0.34 16.57
CA ARG A 108 0.10 0.10 17.45
C ARG A 108 0.32 -1.04 18.47
N ARG A 109 1.25 -1.97 18.21
CA ARG A 109 1.62 -3.01 19.19
C ARG A 109 2.55 -2.50 20.29
N GLY A 110 3.31 -1.43 20.05
CA GLY A 110 4.17 -0.80 21.05
C GLY A 110 3.43 0.20 21.96
N ILE A 111 2.29 0.72 21.51
CA ILE A 111 1.40 1.54 22.32
C ILE A 111 0.49 0.59 23.10
N THR A 112 0.71 0.46 24.41
CA THR A 112 -0.20 -0.27 25.30
C THR A 112 -1.52 0.49 25.40
N VAL A 113 -2.41 0.33 24.42
CA VAL A 113 -3.82 0.78 24.49
C VAL A 113 -4.62 -0.23 25.33
N GLY A 114 -4.05 -0.66 26.44
CA GLY A 114 -4.76 -1.40 27.47
C GLY A 114 -5.31 -0.38 28.45
N GLN A 115 -6.56 -0.52 28.89
CA GLN A 115 -7.00 0.18 30.09
C GLN A 115 -6.16 -0.33 31.26
N VAL A 116 -5.13 0.41 31.61
CA VAL A 116 -4.32 0.13 32.78
C VAL A 116 -5.03 0.75 33.98
N ASN A 117 -5.72 -0.10 34.74
CA ASN A 117 -6.46 0.30 35.93
C ASN A 117 -5.48 0.35 37.11
N PHE A 118 -4.60 1.36 37.13
CA PHE A 118 -3.72 1.61 38.26
C PHE A 118 -4.43 2.50 39.29
N ARG A 119 -4.37 2.13 40.57
CA ARG A 119 -4.74 3.01 41.70
C ARG A 119 -3.44 3.61 42.25
N ASP A 120 -3.48 4.90 42.63
CA ASP A 120 -2.33 5.67 43.11
C ASP A 120 -1.17 5.80 42.10
N HIS A 121 -1.46 6.34 40.90
CA HIS A 121 -0.48 6.52 39.82
C HIS A 121 -0.29 8.00 39.44
N ILE A 122 0.90 8.32 38.93
CA ILE A 122 1.21 9.67 38.43
C ILE A 122 0.93 9.70 36.92
N LEU A 123 0.04 10.59 36.49
CA LEU A 123 -0.34 10.76 35.09
C LEU A 123 0.51 11.85 34.43
N LEU A 124 1.28 11.50 33.41
CA LEU A 124 2.07 12.44 32.61
C LEU A 124 1.40 12.67 31.26
N CYS A 125 0.82 13.86 31.08
CA CYS A 125 0.13 14.26 29.85
C CYS A 125 1.13 14.87 28.85
N GLY A 126 1.42 14.14 27.78
CA GLY A 126 2.23 14.58 26.65
C GLY A 126 3.73 14.34 26.79
N TRP A 127 4.41 14.11 25.67
CA TRP A 127 5.88 14.07 25.59
C TRP A 127 6.43 15.45 25.23
N VAL A 128 7.06 16.11 26.19
CA VAL A 128 7.80 17.35 25.98
C VAL A 128 9.29 17.04 26.14
N ARG A 129 10.18 17.83 25.52
CA ARG A 129 11.65 17.66 25.69
C ARG A 129 12.11 17.57 27.15
N ARG A 130 11.37 18.17 28.08
CA ARG A 130 11.63 18.12 29.54
C ARG A 130 11.02 16.91 30.23
N SER A 131 10.08 16.18 29.62
CA SER A 131 9.44 15.00 30.21
C SER A 131 10.47 13.91 30.53
N ALA A 132 11.50 13.74 29.71
CA ALA A 132 12.62 12.82 29.99
C ALA A 132 13.35 13.19 31.28
N GLN A 133 13.63 14.48 31.49
CA GLN A 133 14.30 14.96 32.71
C GLN A 133 13.41 14.80 33.95
N ILE A 134 12.09 15.01 33.81
CA ILE A 134 11.14 14.82 34.91
C ILE A 134 11.07 13.33 35.30
N ILE A 135 11.07 12.43 34.32
CA ILE A 135 11.10 10.97 34.55
C ILE A 135 12.40 10.60 35.26
N ASP A 136 13.55 11.04 34.76
CA ASP A 136 14.86 10.77 35.37
C ASP A 136 14.93 11.25 36.83
N GLN A 137 14.30 12.40 37.14
CA GLN A 137 14.20 12.91 38.51
C GLN A 137 13.21 12.13 39.38
N LEU A 138 12.12 11.64 38.80
CA LEU A 138 11.12 10.84 39.55
C LEU A 138 11.64 9.45 39.92
N PHE A 139 12.52 8.89 39.08
CA PHE A 139 13.20 7.62 39.33
C PHE A 139 14.57 7.78 40.01
N ALA A 140 15.01 9.01 40.29
CA ALA A 140 16.24 9.27 41.02
C ALA A 140 16.12 8.70 42.45
N SER A 141 17.19 8.09 42.94
CA SER A 141 17.25 7.40 44.23
C SER A 141 16.94 8.28 45.45
N ASP A 142 16.99 9.61 45.30
CA ASP A 142 16.60 10.57 46.34
C ASP A 142 15.08 10.69 46.53
N LEU A 143 14.29 10.44 45.48
CA LEU A 143 12.82 10.40 45.55
C LEU A 143 12.35 8.94 45.60
N ARG A 144 12.02 8.43 46.79
CA ARG A 144 11.35 7.13 46.97
C ARG A 144 9.87 7.19 46.58
N VAL A 145 9.57 7.54 45.34
CA VAL A 145 8.19 7.49 44.81
C VAL A 145 7.93 6.08 44.29
N HIS A 146 7.13 5.31 45.03
CA HIS A 146 6.72 3.94 44.64
C HIS A 146 5.49 3.89 43.72
N ALA A 147 4.99 5.04 43.26
CA ALA A 147 3.81 5.11 42.41
C ALA A 147 4.16 4.79 40.94
N PRO A 148 3.39 3.93 40.25
CA PRO A 148 3.57 3.70 38.82
C PRO A 148 3.31 5.00 38.04
N VAL A 149 4.18 5.30 37.07
CA VAL A 149 4.05 6.48 36.20
C VAL A 149 3.38 6.04 34.90
N VAL A 150 2.24 6.65 34.59
CA VAL A 150 1.47 6.38 33.36
C VAL A 150 1.55 7.60 32.48
N MET A 151 1.94 7.42 31.22
CA MET A 151 2.08 8.51 30.27
C MET A 151 1.01 8.41 29.18
N ILE A 152 0.31 9.52 28.95
CA ILE A 152 -0.67 9.66 27.86
C ILE A 152 -0.18 10.77 26.95
N SER A 153 0.17 10.43 25.71
CA SER A 153 0.44 11.42 24.66
C SER A 153 -0.71 11.40 23.65
N PRO A 154 -1.15 12.58 23.15
CA PRO A 154 -2.01 12.66 21.96
C PRO A 154 -1.31 12.09 20.72
#